data_AF-A0ABD3TKC3-F1
#
_entry.id   AF-A0ABD3TKC3-F1
#
_cell.length_a   1.000
_cell.length_b   1.000
_cell.length_c   1.000
_cell.angle_alpha   90.00
_cell.angle_beta   90.00
_cell.angle_gamma   90.00
#
_symmetry.space_group_name_H-M   'P 1'
#
loop_
_entity.id
_entity.type
_entity.pdbx_description
1 polymer ?
#
loop_
_entity_poly.entity_id
_entity_poly.type
_entity_poly.pdbx_seq_one_letter_code
_entity_poly.pdbx_strand_id
1 'polypeptide(L)'
;LTFRGQVCEVGLRNSVIAIDDFHSMVTAMTHELGHSLGASHDGERDAIDCRAEDQYIMSAEHDPPDPKKPYSRNPWLFSMCSVRSMKQTLKY
;
A
#
# COMPACT_ATOMS: atom_id res chain seq x y z
N LEU A 1 -2.10 8.48 5.70
CA LEU A 1 -3.49 8.28 6.15
C LEU A 1 -4.47 8.61 5.05
N THR A 2 -5.40 7.70 4.76
CA THR A 2 -6.48 7.91 3.78
C THR A 2 -7.66 6.99 4.09
N PHE A 3 -8.81 7.23 3.45
CA PHE A 3 -9.97 6.35 3.56
C PHE A 3 -9.94 5.27 2.48
N ARG A 4 -10.20 4.02 2.87
CA ARG A 4 -10.07 2.87 1.99
C ARG A 4 -11.21 2.74 0.98
N GLY A 5 -10.89 2.67 -0.31
CA GLY A 5 -11.85 2.46 -1.40
C GLY A 5 -12.75 3.65 -1.72
N GLN A 6 -12.32 4.86 -1.33
CA GLN A 6 -13.12 6.08 -1.38
C GLN A 6 -12.72 7.02 -2.53
N VAL A 7 -11.92 6.56 -3.49
CA VAL A 7 -11.37 7.39 -4.58
C VAL A 7 -12.45 8.15 -5.38
N CYS A 8 -13.66 7.60 -5.50
CA CYS A 8 -14.78 8.22 -6.21
C CYS A 8 -15.80 8.92 -5.30
N GLU A 9 -15.65 8.85 -3.98
CA GLU A 9 -16.63 9.38 -3.03
C GLU A 9 -16.34 10.86 -2.72
N VAL A 10 -17.30 11.73 -3.06
CA VAL A 10 -17.18 13.18 -2.88
C VAL A 10 -17.10 13.48 -1.38
N GLY A 11 -15.98 14.07 -0.95
CA GLY A 11 -15.71 14.40 0.45
C GLY A 11 -14.74 13.46 1.17
N LEU A 12 -14.54 12.23 0.66
CA LEU A 12 -13.67 11.22 1.28
C LEU A 12 -12.43 10.85 0.44
N ARG A 13 -12.34 11.35 -0.80
CA ARG A 13 -11.20 11.20 -1.73
C ARG A 13 -9.92 11.98 -1.35
N ASN A 14 -9.58 12.05 -0.06
CA ASN A 14 -8.44 12.79 0.45
C ASN A 14 -7.38 11.84 1.02
N SER A 15 -6.10 12.23 0.92
CA SER A 15 -4.97 11.56 1.56
C SER A 15 -4.11 12.58 2.27
N VAL A 16 -3.69 12.26 3.50
CA VAL A 16 -2.76 13.07 4.30
C VAL A 16 -1.50 12.27 4.53
N ILE A 17 -0.37 12.90 4.27
CA ILE A 17 0.94 12.25 4.25
C ILE A 17 1.91 13.16 5.00
N ALA A 18 2.59 12.65 6.02
CA ALA A 18 3.55 13.39 6.84
C ALA A 18 4.92 12.71 6.74
N ILE A 19 5.89 13.40 6.13
CA ILE A 19 7.17 12.79 5.72
C ILE A 19 8.31 13.79 5.91
N ASP A 20 9.46 13.27 6.31
CA ASP A 20 10.72 13.96 6.55
C ASP A 20 11.75 13.83 5.40
N ASP A 21 11.61 12.84 4.51
CA ASP A 21 12.45 12.66 3.31
C ASP A 21 11.68 12.45 1.98
N PHE A 22 12.29 12.82 0.85
CA PHE A 22 11.63 12.78 -0.47
C PHE A 22 11.46 11.37 -1.05
N HIS A 23 12.33 10.41 -0.70
CA HIS A 23 12.29 9.08 -1.32
C HIS A 23 11.19 8.23 -0.70
N SER A 24 11.07 8.29 0.63
CA SER A 24 9.95 7.76 1.40
C SER A 24 8.64 8.46 1.01
N MET A 25 8.70 9.70 0.51
CA MET A 25 7.53 10.43 0.05
C MET A 25 6.78 9.74 -1.09
N VAL A 26 7.48 9.30 -2.12
CA VAL A 26 6.84 8.65 -3.27
C VAL A 26 6.22 7.32 -2.88
N THR A 27 6.92 6.53 -2.06
CA THR A 27 6.42 5.23 -1.58
C THR A 27 5.17 5.42 -0.72
N ALA A 28 5.20 6.34 0.25
CA ALA A 28 4.06 6.61 1.10
C ALA A 28 2.88 7.23 0.34
N MET A 29 3.12 8.14 -0.61
CA MET A 29 2.08 8.62 -1.53
C MET A 29 1.40 7.48 -2.28
N THR A 30 2.19 6.54 -2.77
CA THR A 30 1.67 5.39 -3.52
C THR A 30 0.93 4.42 -2.62
N HIS A 31 1.39 4.25 -1.38
CA HIS A 31 0.71 3.46 -0.34
C HIS A 31 -0.68 4.03 -0.02
N GLU A 32 -0.77 5.33 0.25
CA GLU A 32 -2.07 5.97 0.52
C GLU A 32 -3.00 5.95 -0.70
N LEU A 33 -2.44 6.10 -1.90
CA LEU A 33 -3.22 5.91 -3.12
C LEU A 33 -3.77 4.48 -3.23
N GLY A 34 -2.96 3.46 -2.89
CA GLY A 34 -3.38 2.07 -2.84
C GLY A 34 -4.59 1.85 -1.93
N HIS A 35 -4.56 2.42 -0.71
CA HIS A 35 -5.72 2.44 0.17
C HIS A 35 -6.92 3.14 -0.45
N SER A 36 -6.76 4.34 -1.02
CA SER A 36 -7.85 5.05 -1.71
C SER A 36 -8.50 4.21 -2.82
N LEU A 37 -7.72 3.38 -3.50
CA LEU A 37 -8.16 2.43 -4.52
C LEU A 37 -8.74 1.12 -3.96
N GLY A 38 -8.69 0.90 -2.65
CA GLY A 38 -9.34 -0.23 -1.97
C GLY A 38 -8.38 -1.30 -1.42
N ALA A 39 -7.06 -1.13 -1.55
CA ALA A 39 -6.11 -2.08 -0.97
C ALA A 39 -6.07 -1.99 0.56
N SER A 40 -5.92 -3.14 1.22
CA SER A 40 -5.55 -3.26 2.62
C SER A 40 -4.04 -3.46 2.76
N HIS A 41 -3.53 -3.45 4.00
CA HIS A 41 -2.14 -3.82 4.20
C HIS A 41 -1.93 -5.29 3.90
N ASP A 42 -0.77 -5.63 3.33
CA ASP A 42 -0.35 -7.02 3.21
C ASP A 42 -0.21 -7.64 4.60
N GLY A 43 -0.72 -8.86 4.78
CA GLY A 43 -0.76 -9.59 6.05
C GLY A 43 -2.02 -9.36 6.88
N GLU A 44 -2.88 -8.42 6.49
CA GLU A 44 -4.19 -8.22 7.13
C GLU A 44 -5.24 -9.21 6.62
N ARG A 45 -6.41 -9.27 7.29
CA ARG A 45 -7.45 -10.28 7.09
C ARG A 45 -7.87 -10.50 5.62
N ASP A 46 -7.95 -9.42 4.83
CA ASP A 46 -8.34 -9.40 3.41
C ASP A 46 -7.15 -9.54 2.44
N ALA A 47 -5.92 -9.54 2.97
CA ALA A 47 -4.67 -9.75 2.24
C ALA A 47 -3.74 -10.77 2.94
N ILE A 48 -4.31 -11.74 3.66
CA ILE A 48 -3.57 -12.69 4.50
C ILE A 48 -2.64 -13.61 3.68
N ASP A 49 -2.93 -13.78 2.40
CA ASP A 49 -2.13 -14.56 1.46
C ASP A 49 -0.82 -13.85 1.08
N CYS A 50 -0.73 -12.54 1.30
CA CYS A 50 0.44 -11.72 1.04
C CYS A 50 1.08 -11.34 2.36
N ARG A 51 2.38 -11.63 2.51
CA ARG A 51 3.08 -11.44 3.78
C ARG A 51 3.54 -9.99 3.90
N ALA A 52 3.35 -9.37 5.06
CA ALA A 52 3.88 -8.02 5.33
C ALA A 52 5.40 -7.99 5.15
N GLU A 53 6.08 -9.08 5.51
CA GLU A 53 7.53 -9.19 5.39
C GLU A 53 8.01 -9.21 3.94
N ASP A 54 7.16 -9.37 2.92
CA ASP A 54 7.63 -9.30 1.53
C ASP A 54 7.88 -7.86 1.04
N GLN A 55 7.60 -6.85 1.89
CA GLN A 55 7.88 -5.43 1.69
C GLN A 55 7.40 -4.86 0.35
N TYR A 56 6.20 -5.27 -0.09
CA TYR A 56 5.46 -4.58 -1.14
C TYR A 56 4.98 -3.21 -0.64
N ILE A 57 4.50 -2.37 -1.55
CA ILE A 57 4.04 -1.00 -1.25
C ILE A 57 3.00 -0.97 -0.13
N MET A 58 2.12 -1.97 -0.04
CA MET A 58 1.07 -2.03 1.00
C MET A 58 1.49 -2.78 2.26
N SER A 59 2.78 -3.09 2.46
CA SER A 59 3.23 -3.60 3.75
C SER A 59 2.89 -2.63 4.88
N ALA A 60 2.36 -3.14 6.00
CA ALA A 60 2.15 -2.34 7.21
C ALA A 60 3.48 -1.90 7.86
N GLU A 61 4.56 -2.61 7.56
CA GLU A 61 5.90 -2.35 8.07
C GLU A 61 6.83 -1.92 6.93
N HIS A 62 7.28 -0.67 6.97
CA HIS A 62 8.28 -0.13 6.07
C HIS A 62 9.65 -0.09 6.75
N ASP A 63 10.38 -1.20 6.69
CA ASP A 63 11.83 -1.13 6.89
C ASP A 63 12.48 -0.49 5.65
N PRO A 64 13.51 0.37 5.82
CA PRO A 64 14.34 0.82 4.72
C PRO A 64 14.86 -0.37 3.92
N PRO A 65 14.93 -0.28 2.57
CA PRO A 65 15.46 -1.36 1.76
C PRO A 65 16.87 -1.75 2.23
N ASP A 66 17.01 -2.96 2.76
CA ASP A 66 18.30 -3.50 3.20
C ASP A 66 18.69 -4.64 2.25
N PRO A 67 19.73 -4.48 1.42
CA PRO A 67 20.16 -5.53 0.50
C PRO A 67 20.64 -6.82 1.21
N LYS A 68 20.86 -6.78 2.53
CA LYS A 68 21.17 -7.95 3.36
C LYS A 68 19.92 -8.66 3.89
N LYS A 69 18.75 -8.01 3.87
CA LYS A 69 17.49 -8.64 4.25
C LYS A 69 16.86 -9.28 3.00
N PRO A 70 16.53 -10.58 3.03
CA PRO A 70 15.93 -11.26 1.88
C PRO A 70 14.53 -10.72 1.51
N TYR A 71 13.94 -9.91 2.38
CA TYR A 71 12.59 -9.36 2.37
C TYR A 71 12.48 -8.00 1.64
N SER A 72 13.58 -7.27 1.45
CA SER A 72 13.58 -5.95 0.78
C SER A 72 13.55 -6.01 -0.75
N ARG A 73 12.84 -6.98 -1.33
CA ARG A 73 12.88 -7.24 -2.78
C ARG A 73 11.82 -6.51 -3.58
N ASN A 74 10.75 -6.02 -2.94
CA ASN A 74 9.57 -5.49 -3.65
C ASN A 74 9.17 -4.04 -3.30
N PRO A 75 10.10 -3.12 -2.96
CA PRO A 75 9.75 -1.81 -2.37
C PRO A 75 8.88 -0.90 -3.25
N TRP A 76 8.76 -1.21 -4.54
CA TRP A 76 8.01 -0.42 -5.52
C TRP A 76 6.99 -1.25 -6.32
N LEU A 77 6.60 -2.41 -5.79
CA LEU A 77 5.59 -3.26 -6.39
C LEU A 77 4.37 -3.35 -5.47
N PHE A 78 3.19 -3.45 -6.06
CA PHE A 78 2.01 -3.92 -5.34
C PHE A 78 2.00 -5.45 -5.29
N SER A 79 1.56 -6.00 -4.17
CA SER A 79 1.35 -7.44 -4.05
C SER A 79 0.16 -7.88 -4.91
N MET A 80 0.05 -9.18 -5.18
CA MET A 80 -1.12 -9.74 -5.84
C MET A 80 -2.41 -9.51 -5.04
N CYS A 81 -2.32 -9.43 -3.70
CA CYS A 81 -3.46 -9.15 -2.84
C CYS A 81 -3.93 -7.70 -3.01
N SER A 82 -3.01 -6.74 -3.00
CA SER A 82 -3.37 -5.33 -3.22
C SER A 82 -4.02 -5.15 -4.58
N VAL A 83 -3.46 -5.74 -5.65
CA VAL A 83 -4.03 -5.66 -7.01
C VAL A 83 -5.42 -6.29 -7.07
N ARG A 84 -5.61 -7.44 -6.43
CA ARG A 84 -6.92 -8.12 -6.35
C ARG A 84 -7.95 -7.23 -5.67
N SER A 85 -7.62 -6.63 -4.53
CA SER A 85 -8.54 -5.74 -3.80
C SER A 85 -8.88 -4.48 -4.60
N MET A 86 -7.88 -3.84 -5.22
CA MET A 86 -8.10 -2.68 -6.08
C MET A 86 -9.05 -3.01 -7.24
N LYS A 87 -8.86 -4.16 -7.91
CA LYS A 87 -9.76 -4.61 -8.98
C LYS A 87 -11.18 -4.83 -8.50
N GLN A 88 -11.36 -5.47 -7.34
CA GLN A 88 -12.68 -5.68 -6.73
C GLN A 88 -13.39 -4.35 -6.41
N THR A 89 -12.67 -3.39 -5.84
CA THR A 89 -13.21 -2.05 -5.55
C THR A 89 -13.58 -1.29 -6.82
N LEU A 90 -12.73 -1.35 -7.85
CA LEU A 90 -12.97 -0.67 -9.13
C LEU A 90 -13.92 -1.42 -10.06
N LYS A 91 -14.33 -2.65 -9.70
CA LYS A 91 -15.21 -3.55 -10.48
C LYS A 91 -14.62 -3.95 -11.84
N TYR A 92 -13.32 -4.28 -11.88
CA TYR A 92 -12.61 -4.83 -13.05
C TYR A 92 -12.19 -6.29 -12.86
#